data_AF-A0A8B6XZH4-F1
#
_entry.id   AF-A0A8B6XZH4-F1
#
_cell.length_a   1.000
_cell.length_b   1.000
_cell.length_c   1.000
_cell.angle_alpha   90.00
_cell.angle_beta   90.00
_cell.angle_gamma   90.00
#
_symmetry.space_group_name_H-M   'P 1'
#
loop_
_entity.id
_entity.type
_entity.pdbx_description
1 polymer ?
#
loop_
_entity_poly.entity_id
_entity_poly.type
_entity_poly.pdbx_seq_one_letter_code
_entity_poly.pdbx_strand_id
1 'polypeptide(L)'
;MLRCDSRLKNAEFLSFGTRYPIILPRYNHITKLIVKDCHKAGQHICGVNHTLAELSTKYWVVSGREEIIKREAECAECKRRKAKLATQIMAPLPTKRLQFSMKAFERCAVDYGGPFITI
;
A
#
# COMPACT_ATOMS: atom_id res chain seq x y z
N MET A 1 -12.15 -16.15 27.41
CA MET A 1 -11.42 -15.12 26.65
C MET A 1 -10.11 -14.85 27.37
N LEU A 2 -8.95 -15.05 26.73
CA LEU A 2 -7.64 -14.88 27.35
C LEU A 2 -7.12 -13.44 27.11
N ARG A 3 -6.53 -12.81 28.13
CA ARG A 3 -5.90 -11.48 28.05
C ARG A 3 -4.44 -11.56 28.50
N CYS A 4 -3.61 -10.68 27.95
CA CYS A 4 -2.22 -10.54 28.36
C CYS A 4 -2.13 -9.67 29.62
N ASP A 5 -1.32 -10.08 30.61
CA ASP A 5 -0.90 -9.20 31.69
C ASP A 5 0.28 -8.35 31.20
N SER A 6 -0.02 -7.14 30.73
CA SER A 6 0.98 -6.32 30.06
C SER A 6 1.84 -5.53 31.05
N ARG A 7 2.96 -4.99 30.54
CA ARG A 7 3.82 -4.05 31.29
C ARG A 7 3.12 -2.74 31.64
N LEU A 8 1.94 -2.47 31.08
CA LEU A 8 1.15 -1.27 31.30
C LEU A 8 0.08 -1.44 32.40
N LYS A 9 0.09 -2.54 33.16
CA LYS A 9 -0.93 -2.84 34.18
C LYS A 9 -1.21 -1.68 35.17
N ASN A 10 -0.17 -0.96 35.57
CA ASN A 10 -0.25 0.15 36.54
C ASN A 10 -0.53 1.52 35.88
N ALA A 11 -0.65 1.60 34.55
CA ALA A 11 -0.91 2.85 33.84
C ALA A 11 -2.41 3.19 33.87
N GLU A 12 -2.92 3.65 35.01
CA GLU A 12 -4.36 3.85 35.25
C GLU A 12 -5.04 4.83 34.28
N PHE A 13 -4.28 5.79 33.75
CA PHE A 13 -4.74 6.72 32.72
C PHE A 13 -5.06 6.05 31.37
N LEU A 14 -4.65 4.80 31.16
CA LEU A 14 -4.95 4.02 29.96
C LEU A 14 -6.22 3.17 30.12
N SER A 15 -6.90 2.96 29.00
CA SER A 15 -8.07 2.08 28.95
C SER A 15 -7.73 0.65 29.39
N PHE A 16 -8.71 -0.05 29.96
CA PHE A 16 -8.53 -1.44 30.39
C PHE A 16 -8.07 -2.36 29.24
N GLY A 17 -8.59 -2.14 28.03
CA GLY A 17 -8.21 -2.91 26.84
C GLY A 17 -6.74 -2.75 26.46
N THR A 18 -6.18 -1.56 26.67
CA THR A 18 -4.77 -1.26 26.37
C THR A 18 -3.83 -1.84 27.42
N ARG A 19 -4.25 -1.82 28.68
CA ARG A 19 -3.50 -2.42 29.78
C ARG A 19 -3.53 -3.95 29.75
N TYR A 20 -4.63 -4.53 29.32
CA TYR A 20 -4.85 -5.98 29.32
C TYR A 20 -5.40 -6.45 27.98
N PRO A 21 -4.64 -6.40 26.89
CA PRO A 21 -5.16 -6.67 25.54
C PRO A 21 -5.62 -8.13 25.40
N ILE A 22 -6.65 -8.35 24.59
CA ILE A 22 -7.20 -9.68 24.30
C ILE A 22 -6.22 -10.43 23.40
N ILE A 23 -5.82 -11.63 23.80
CA ILE A 23 -4.91 -12.46 23.00
C ILE A 23 -5.70 -13.09 21.87
N LEU A 24 -5.24 -12.85 20.64
CA LEU A 24 -5.85 -13.38 19.43
C LEU A 24 -4.87 -14.33 18.71
N PRO A 25 -5.28 -15.59 18.46
CA PRO A 25 -4.46 -16.50 17.69
C PRO A 25 -4.44 -16.08 16.21
N ARG A 26 -3.26 -16.14 15.59
CA ARG A 26 -3.02 -15.66 14.21
C ARG A 26 -4.03 -16.18 13.19
N TYR A 27 -4.20 -17.50 13.14
CA TYR A 27 -4.90 -18.17 12.04
C TYR A 27 -6.42 -18.19 12.16
N ASN A 28 -6.96 -17.68 13.27
CA ASN A 28 -8.40 -17.63 13.48
C ASN A 28 -9.08 -16.63 12.54
N HIS A 29 -10.25 -17.00 12.03
CA HIS A 29 -11.05 -16.16 11.14
C HIS A 29 -11.38 -14.78 11.75
N ILE A 30 -11.70 -14.73 13.05
CA ILE A 30 -12.02 -13.47 13.74
C ILE A 30 -10.81 -12.54 13.74
N THR A 31 -9.61 -13.06 14.04
CA THR A 31 -8.36 -12.29 13.97
C THR A 31 -8.15 -11.70 12.58
N LYS A 32 -8.41 -12.50 11.54
CA LYS A 32 -8.32 -12.03 10.16
C LYS A 32 -9.30 -10.88 9.92
N LEU A 33 -10.55 -10.99 10.35
CA LEU A 33 -11.54 -9.92 10.18
C LEU A 33 -11.14 -8.64 10.91
N ILE A 34 -10.66 -8.74 12.16
CA ILE A 34 -10.21 -7.59 12.96
C ILE A 34 -9.03 -6.87 12.28
N VAL A 35 -8.03 -7.63 11.80
CA VAL A 35 -6.91 -7.05 11.05
C VAL A 35 -7.40 -6.40 9.75
N LYS A 36 -8.45 -6.95 9.11
CA LYS A 36 -9.03 -6.37 7.89
C LYS A 36 -9.66 -5.01 8.15
N ASP A 37 -10.40 -4.95 9.25
CA ASP A 37 -11.17 -3.78 9.64
C ASP A 37 -10.24 -2.62 10.01
N CYS A 38 -9.27 -2.87 10.89
CA CYS A 38 -8.24 -1.90 11.25
C CYS A 38 -7.41 -1.44 10.02
N HIS A 39 -7.04 -2.36 9.14
CA HIS A 39 -6.35 -2.01 7.88
C HIS A 39 -7.17 -1.07 6.98
N LYS A 40 -8.49 -1.28 6.89
CA LYS A 40 -9.41 -0.42 6.13
C LYS A 40 -9.66 0.93 6.82
N ALA A 41 -9.76 0.94 8.15
CA ALA A 41 -9.92 2.16 8.93
C ALA A 41 -8.73 3.12 8.72
N GLY A 42 -7.51 2.59 8.60
CA GLY A 42 -6.30 3.33 8.21
C GLY A 42 -6.23 3.71 6.72
N GLN A 43 -7.34 3.61 5.98
CA GLN A 43 -7.50 3.99 4.57
C GLN A 43 -6.42 3.47 3.62
N HIS A 44 -5.84 2.31 3.92
CA HIS A 44 -4.75 1.69 3.14
C HIS A 44 -3.45 2.51 3.07
N ILE A 45 -3.35 3.60 3.83
CA ILE A 45 -2.18 4.47 3.92
C ILE A 45 -1.30 4.05 5.10
N CYS A 46 -1.94 3.63 6.20
CA CYS A 46 -1.25 3.17 7.39
C CYS A 46 -0.46 1.89 7.08
N GLY A 47 0.84 1.93 7.32
CA GLY A 47 1.70 0.75 7.19
C GLY A 47 1.63 -0.17 8.41
N VAL A 48 2.27 -1.33 8.28
CA VAL A 48 2.34 -2.40 9.28
C VAL A 48 2.51 -1.93 10.74
N ASN A 49 3.45 -1.03 11.01
CA ASN A 49 3.72 -0.54 12.37
C ASN A 49 2.55 0.24 12.96
N HIS A 50 1.89 1.06 12.15
CA HIS A 50 0.75 1.86 12.59
C HIS A 50 -0.44 0.94 12.90
N THR A 51 -0.77 0.03 11.98
CA THR A 51 -1.82 -0.97 12.20
C THR A 51 -1.54 -1.83 13.43
N LEU A 52 -0.28 -2.21 13.66
CA LEU A 52 0.10 -2.99 14.84
C LEU A 52 -0.10 -2.18 16.14
N ALA A 53 0.28 -0.90 16.14
CA ALA A 53 0.07 -0.01 17.28
C ALA A 53 -1.42 0.19 17.59
N GLU A 54 -2.24 0.41 16.55
CA GLU A 54 -3.69 0.55 16.68
C GLU A 54 -4.34 -0.73 17.21
N LEU A 55 -3.97 -1.89 16.67
CA LEU A 55 -4.44 -3.18 17.18
C LEU A 55 -4.03 -3.40 18.64
N SER A 56 -2.80 -3.01 19.01
CA SER A 56 -2.25 -3.17 20.37
C SER A 56 -3.02 -2.39 21.43
N THR A 57 -3.86 -1.42 21.04
CA THR A 57 -4.73 -0.70 21.98
C THR A 57 -5.80 -1.61 22.61
N LYS A 58 -6.15 -2.73 21.97
CA LYS A 58 -7.21 -3.66 22.43
C LYS A 58 -6.84 -5.14 22.30
N TYR A 59 -5.96 -5.48 21.36
CA TYR A 59 -5.68 -6.85 20.94
C TYR A 59 -4.19 -7.13 20.90
N TRP A 60 -3.80 -8.30 21.39
CA TRP A 60 -2.47 -8.87 21.21
C TRP A 60 -2.56 -10.02 20.22
N VAL A 61 -2.31 -9.73 18.95
CA VAL A 61 -2.31 -10.75 17.89
C VAL A 61 -0.98 -11.49 17.90
N VAL A 62 -1.01 -12.80 18.16
CA VAL A 62 0.20 -13.65 18.07
C VAL A 62 0.73 -13.58 16.64
N SER A 63 2.00 -13.23 16.46
CA SER A 63 2.58 -12.98 15.13
C SER A 63 1.74 -12.00 14.29
N GLY A 64 1.26 -10.93 14.93
CA GLY A 64 0.38 -9.94 14.33
C GLY A 64 1.02 -9.19 13.17
N ARG A 65 2.32 -8.90 13.25
CA ARG A 65 3.08 -8.25 12.17
C ARG A 65 2.99 -9.05 10.87
N GLU A 66 3.19 -10.36 10.93
CA GLU A 66 3.13 -11.23 9.76
C GLU A 66 1.71 -11.36 9.21
N GLU A 67 0.69 -11.32 10.07
CA GLU A 67 -0.72 -11.29 9.63
C GLU A 67 -1.08 -9.97 8.93
N ILE A 68 -0.57 -8.84 9.41
CA ILE A 68 -0.77 -7.53 8.77
C ILE A 68 -0.04 -7.48 7.42
N ILE A 69 1.21 -7.94 7.34
CA ILE A 69 1.96 -8.02 6.08
C ILE A 69 1.21 -8.89 5.07
N LYS A 70 0.72 -10.06 5.51
CA LYS A 70 -0.10 -10.94 4.67
C LYS A 70 -1.36 -10.21 4.20
N ARG A 71 -2.02 -9.44 5.08
CA ARG A 71 -3.21 -8.68 4.72
C ARG A 71 -2.93 -7.60 3.68
N GLU A 72 -1.87 -6.81 3.85
CA GLU A 72 -1.45 -5.82 2.87
C GLU A 72 -1.14 -6.46 1.51
N ALA A 73 -0.52 -7.64 1.52
CA ALA A 73 -0.17 -8.40 0.32
C ALA A 73 -1.40 -9.01 -0.38
N GLU A 74 -2.49 -9.29 0.32
CA GLU A 74 -3.74 -9.83 -0.25
C GLU A 74 -4.70 -8.72 -0.71
N CYS A 75 -4.61 -7.52 -0.13
CA CYS A 75 -5.51 -6.41 -0.38
C CYS A 75 -5.36 -5.82 -1.80
N ALA A 76 -6.43 -5.88 -2.60
CA ALA A 76 -6.43 -5.37 -3.98
C ALA A 76 -6.10 -3.87 -4.07
N GLU A 77 -6.59 -3.06 -3.13
CA GLU A 77 -6.31 -1.62 -3.12
C GLU A 77 -4.84 -1.32 -2.83
N CYS A 78 -4.25 -2.01 -1.85
CA CYS A 78 -2.82 -1.88 -1.56
C CYS A 78 -1.97 -2.36 -2.74
N LYS A 79 -2.34 -3.47 -3.39
CA LYS A 79 -1.67 -3.93 -4.62
C LYS A 79 -1.71 -2.86 -5.71
N ARG A 80 -2.87 -2.24 -5.93
CA ARG A 80 -3.04 -1.17 -6.93
C ARG A 80 -2.21 0.07 -6.58
N ARG A 81 -2.23 0.51 -5.32
CA ARG A 81 -1.46 1.67 -4.84
C ARG A 81 0.05 1.45 -4.93
N LYS A 82 0.53 0.23 -4.64
CA LYS A 82 1.95 -0.16 -4.70
C LYS A 82 2.37 -0.68 -6.09
N ALA A 83 1.49 -0.70 -7.08
CA ALA A 83 1.80 -1.20 -8.41
C ALA A 83 2.90 -0.33 -9.03
N LYS A 84 3.94 -0.98 -9.54
CA LYS A 84 4.97 -0.28 -10.31
C LYS A 84 4.37 0.16 -11.65
N LEU A 85 4.75 1.35 -12.11
CA LEU A 85 4.39 1.79 -13.46
C LEU A 85 4.92 0.78 -14.47
N ALA A 86 4.11 0.48 -15.48
CA ALA A 86 4.59 -0.25 -16.63
C ALA A 86 5.71 0.56 -17.28
N THR A 87 6.87 -0.07 -17.45
CA THR A 87 7.96 0.54 -18.19
C THR A 87 7.71 0.35 -19.66
N GLN A 88 7.84 1.42 -20.45
CA GLN A 88 7.75 1.33 -21.90
C GLN A 88 8.90 0.44 -22.41
N ILE A 89 8.55 -0.68 -23.07
CA ILE A 89 9.52 -1.48 -23.81
C ILE A 89 9.68 -0.81 -25.18
N MET A 90 10.78 -0.10 -25.37
CA MET A 90 11.09 0.58 -26.62
C MET A 90 11.78 -0.39 -27.58
N ALA A 91 11.21 -0.57 -28.77
CA ALA A 91 11.91 -1.25 -29.86
C ALA A 91 13.12 -0.42 -30.32
N PRO A 92 14.15 -1.04 -30.92
CA PRO A 92 15.25 -0.32 -31.55
C PRO A 92 14.74 0.73 -32.55
N LEU A 93 15.37 1.90 -32.58
CA LEU A 93 15.04 2.94 -33.56
C LEU A 93 15.32 2.42 -34.97
N PRO A 94 14.41 2.61 -35.95
CA PRO A 94 14.68 2.24 -37.34
C PRO A 94 15.93 2.96 -37.86
N THR A 95 16.74 2.30 -38.69
CA THR A 95 17.98 2.87 -39.26
C THR A 95 17.76 4.22 -39.92
N LYS A 96 16.61 4.42 -40.57
CA LYS A 96 16.22 5.69 -41.17
C LYS A 96 16.16 6.85 -40.17
N ARG A 97 15.76 6.62 -38.91
CA ARG A 97 15.78 7.62 -37.83
C ARG A 97 17.19 7.98 -37.35
N LEU A 98 18.16 7.09 -37.57
CA LEU A 98 19.55 7.27 -37.11
C LEU A 98 20.46 7.89 -38.18
N GLN A 99 20.08 7.78 -39.46
CA GLN A 99 20.81 8.41 -40.55
C GLN A 99 20.84 9.93 -40.36
N PHE A 100 22.01 10.54 -40.43
CA PHE A 100 22.19 11.99 -40.35
C PHE A 100 22.58 12.53 -41.73
N SER A 101 22.08 13.71 -42.09
CA SER A 101 22.47 14.40 -43.32
C SER A 101 22.76 15.86 -43.02
N MET A 102 23.77 16.40 -43.69
CA MET A 102 24.14 17.81 -43.59
C MET A 102 23.38 18.69 -44.60
N LYS A 103 22.49 18.11 -45.40
CA LYS A 103 21.67 18.86 -46.36
C LYS A 103 20.53 19.57 -45.64
N ALA A 104 20.41 20.87 -45.85
CA ALA A 104 19.30 21.66 -45.34
C ALA A 104 17.96 21.11 -45.86
N PHE A 105 16.94 21.09 -45.00
CA PHE A 105 15.56 20.68 -45.31
C PHE A 105 15.39 19.23 -45.81
N GLU A 106 16.38 18.35 -45.67
CA GLU A 106 16.27 16.96 -46.14
C GLU A 106 15.21 16.15 -45.35
N ARG A 107 14.99 16.52 -44.08
CA ARG A 107 14.07 15.84 -43.16
C ARG A 107 13.26 16.87 -42.40
N CYS A 108 12.02 17.08 -42.81
CA CYS A 108 11.06 17.94 -42.12
C CYS A 108 9.98 17.08 -41.47
N ALA A 109 9.53 17.48 -40.28
CA ALA A 109 8.36 16.91 -39.63
C ALA A 109 7.36 18.04 -39.40
N VAL A 110 6.10 17.78 -39.69
CA VAL A 110 4.98 18.70 -39.41
C VAL A 110 4.02 17.91 -38.54
N ASP A 111 3.58 18.54 -37.46
CA ASP A 111 2.54 17.99 -36.59
C ASP A 111 1.44 19.04 -36.44
N TYR A 112 0.19 18.58 -36.35
CA TYR A 112 -0.95 19.45 -36.18
C TYR A 112 -1.36 19.45 -34.71
N GLY A 113 -1.26 20.61 -34.07
CA GLY A 113 -1.81 20.80 -32.74
C GLY A 113 -3.32 20.97 -32.81
N GLY A 114 -4.08 20.02 -32.24
CA GLY A 114 -5.47 20.20 -31.77
C GLY A 114 -6.57 20.49 -32.80
N PRO A 115 -7.84 20.45 -32.36
CA PRO A 115 -8.92 21.25 -32.91
C PRO A 115 -8.94 22.63 -32.23
N PHE A 116 -8.69 23.70 -32.99
CA PHE A 116 -8.92 25.06 -32.52
C PHE A 116 -10.34 25.46 -32.88
N ILE A 117 -11.17 25.71 -31.86
CA ILE A 117 -12.52 26.24 -32.06
C ILE A 117 -12.42 27.75 -31.91
N THR A 118 -12.67 28.48 -32.99
CA THR A 118 -12.83 29.94 -32.96
C THR A 118 -14.29 30.25 -32.67
N ILE A 119 -14.54 31.08 -31.66
CA ILE A 119 -15.88 31.53 -31.22
C ILE A 119 -16.35 32.66 -32.15
#